data_AF-A0AAQ2K9J6-F1
#
_entry.id   AF-A0AAQ2K9J6-F1
#
_cell.length_a   1.000
_cell.length_b   1.000
_cell.length_c   1.000
_cell.angle_alpha   90.00
_cell.angle_beta   90.00
_cell.angle_gamma   90.00
#
_symmetry.space_group_name_H-M   'P 1'
#
loop_
_entity.id
_entity.type
_entity.pdbx_description
1 polymer ?
#
loop_
_entity_poly.entity_id
_entity_poly.type
_entity_poly.pdbx_seq_one_letter_code
_entity_poly.pdbx_strand_id
1 'polypeptide(L)'
;MNKINSIITLRHFEKDEPLIIYSPEIADNVSLQMVNTIADISAYVYDDESFYDLDREITYGSNSYVINRKPSRQREVFVNAKDIVMVQEADIDLDDR
;
A
#
# COMPACT_ATOMS: atom_id res chain seq x y z
N MET A 1 14.59 0.41 7.80
CA MET A 1 13.37 0.29 8.61
C MET A 1 12.25 0.05 7.62
N ASN A 2 11.61 -1.12 7.65
CA ASN A 2 10.51 -1.41 6.75
C ASN A 2 9.24 -0.81 7.35
N LYS A 3 8.61 0.13 6.64
CA LYS A 3 7.49 0.92 7.14
C LYS A 3 6.50 1.17 6.02
N ILE A 4 5.21 1.04 6.30
CA ILE A 4 4.16 1.47 5.37
C ILE A 4 3.93 2.96 5.65
N ASN A 5 4.22 3.78 4.65
CA ASN A 5 4.09 5.24 4.70
C ASN A 5 2.84 5.74 3.97
N SER A 6 2.25 4.91 3.11
CA SER A 6 0.96 5.22 2.49
C SER A 6 0.14 3.99 2.14
N ILE A 7 -1.17 4.18 2.12
CA ILE A 7 -2.17 3.23 1.65
C ILE A 7 -2.81 3.84 0.41
N ILE A 8 -2.80 3.10 -0.69
CA ILE A 8 -3.22 3.56 -2.01
C ILE A 8 -4.39 2.70 -2.45
N THR A 9 -5.51 3.32 -2.80
CA THR A 9 -6.67 2.61 -3.33
C THR A 9 -6.79 2.84 -4.82
N LEU A 10 -6.84 1.75 -5.57
CA LEU A 10 -7.00 1.73 -7.02
C LEU A 10 -8.37 1.19 -7.41
N ARG A 11 -9.00 1.82 -8.40
CA ARG A 11 -10.24 1.36 -9.02
C ARG A 11 -10.35 1.91 -10.44
N HIS A 12 -10.50 1.03 -11.43
CA HIS A 12 -10.63 1.43 -12.82
C HIS A 12 -12.07 1.78 -13.21
N PHE A 13 -13.05 0.94 -12.82
CA PHE A 13 -14.47 1.23 -12.97
C PHE A 13 -15.20 1.26 -11.62
N GLU A 14 -16.27 2.06 -11.51
CA GLU A 14 -17.02 2.24 -10.27
C GLU A 14 -17.54 0.93 -9.64
N LYS A 15 -17.84 -0.07 -10.49
CA LYS A 15 -18.34 -1.39 -10.09
C LYS A 15 -17.23 -2.38 -9.70
N ASP A 16 -15.97 -2.06 -9.95
CA ASP A 16 -14.86 -2.95 -9.64
C ASP A 16 -14.60 -2.94 -8.13
N GLU A 17 -14.19 -4.10 -7.62
CA GLU A 17 -13.65 -4.20 -6.27
C GLU A 17 -12.36 -3.38 -6.19
N PRO A 18 -12.23 -2.47 -5.20
CA PRO A 18 -11.01 -1.65 -5.08
C PRO A 18 -9.82 -2.53 -4.72
N LEU A 19 -8.69 -2.29 -5.37
CA LEU A 19 -7.41 -2.86 -4.99
C LEU A 19 -6.72 -1.92 -4.00
N ILE A 20 -6.37 -2.43 -2.82
CA ILE A 20 -5.61 -1.69 -1.82
C ILE A 20 -4.13 -2.09 -1.94
N ILE A 21 -3.26 -1.10 -2.03
CA ILE A 21 -1.81 -1.26 -2.09
C ILE A 21 -1.19 -0.55 -0.89
N TYR A 22 -0.30 -1.25 -0.20
CA TYR A 22 0.50 -0.69 0.89
C TYR A 22 1.88 -0.35 0.36
N SER A 23 2.32 0.89 0.57
CA SER A 23 3.53 1.43 -0.05
C SER A 23 4.54 1.94 1.00
N PRO A 24 5.85 1.79 0.75
CA PRO A 24 6.89 2.49 1.50
C PRO A 24 6.98 3.98 1.15
N GLU A 25 6.30 4.45 0.11
CA GLU A 25 6.33 5.85 -0.30
C GLU A 25 5.45 6.71 0.60
N ILE A 26 5.89 7.94 0.83
CA ILE A 26 5.11 8.96 1.55
C ILE A 26 3.93 9.39 0.65
N ALA A 27 2.74 9.53 1.24
CA ALA A 27 1.52 9.87 0.54
C ALA A 27 1.63 11.11 -0.37
N ASP A 28 2.37 12.14 0.05
CA ASP A 28 2.60 13.35 -0.75
C ASP A 28 3.33 13.04 -2.06
N ASN A 29 4.32 12.16 -2.04
CA ASN A 29 5.07 11.79 -3.26
C ASN A 29 4.15 11.05 -4.23
N VAL A 30 3.36 10.09 -3.73
CA VAL A 30 2.38 9.35 -4.53
C VAL A 30 1.33 10.31 -5.10
N SER A 31 0.87 11.26 -4.31
CA SER A 31 -0.12 12.27 -4.73
C SER A 31 0.41 13.16 -5.84
N LEU A 32 1.70 13.54 -5.78
CA LEU A 32 2.34 14.26 -6.89
C LEU A 32 2.37 13.43 -8.17
N GLN A 33 2.46 12.10 -8.09
CA GLN A 33 2.41 11.24 -9.28
C GLN A 33 1.02 11.16 -9.92
N MET A 34 -0.05 11.48 -9.18
CA MET A 34 -1.42 11.47 -9.71
C MET A 34 -1.65 12.54 -10.79
N VAL A 35 -0.76 13.53 -10.93
CA VAL A 35 -0.82 14.53 -12.01
C VAL A 35 -0.32 13.98 -13.35
N ASN A 36 0.38 12.84 -13.35
CA ASN A 36 0.90 12.19 -14.55
C ASN A 36 -0.18 11.34 -15.22
N THR A 37 0.05 10.89 -16.45
CA THR A 37 -0.83 9.88 -17.08
C THR A 37 -0.66 8.50 -16.45
N ILE A 38 0.58 8.18 -16.06
CA ILE A 38 0.96 6.92 -15.44
C ILE A 38 1.69 7.28 -14.14
N ALA A 39 1.23 6.71 -13.04
CA ALA A 39 1.91 6.77 -11.75
C ALA A 39 2.77 5.51 -11.59
N ASP A 40 3.97 5.69 -11.06
CA ASP A 40 4.94 4.64 -10.75
C ASP A 40 5.01 4.50 -9.23
N ILE A 41 4.47 3.41 -8.70
CA ILE A 41 4.26 3.22 -7.27
C ILE A 41 5.05 2.01 -6.80
N SER A 42 5.90 2.19 -5.79
CA SER A 42 6.47 1.08 -5.03
C SER A 42 5.41 0.46 -4.12
N ALA A 43 5.18 -0.84 -4.24
CA ALA A 43 4.18 -1.61 -3.51
C ALA A 43 4.85 -2.75 -2.72
N TYR A 44 4.36 -3.02 -1.51
CA TYR A 44 4.74 -4.20 -0.76
C TYR A 44 4.03 -5.46 -1.28
N VAL A 45 4.79 -6.55 -1.44
CA VAL A 45 4.30 -7.85 -1.93
C VAL A 45 4.86 -9.01 -1.11
N TYR A 46 4.18 -10.16 -1.18
CA TYR A 46 4.65 -11.43 -0.65
C TYR A 46 5.68 -12.11 -1.58
N ASP A 47 6.20 -13.27 -1.17
CA ASP A 47 7.14 -14.06 -1.97
C ASP A 47 6.55 -14.52 -3.31
N ASP A 48 5.25 -14.79 -3.36
CA ASP A 48 4.53 -15.25 -4.54
C ASP A 48 4.07 -14.13 -5.48
N GLU A 49 4.57 -12.90 -5.28
CA GLU A 49 4.23 -11.69 -6.04
C GLU A 49 2.81 -11.15 -5.81
N SER A 50 2.02 -11.77 -4.92
CA SER A 50 0.72 -11.19 -4.56
C SER A 50 0.89 -9.94 -3.69
N PHE A 51 -0.02 -8.98 -3.84
CA PHE A 51 -0.01 -7.75 -3.05
C PHE A 51 -0.16 -8.06 -1.57
N TYR A 52 0.67 -7.42 -0.76
CA TYR A 52 0.58 -7.53 0.69
C TYR A 52 -0.78 -7.02 1.18
N ASP A 53 -1.40 -7.73 2.13
CA ASP A 53 -2.71 -7.36 2.67
C ASP A 53 -2.61 -7.18 4.19
N LEU A 54 -2.41 -5.94 4.64
CA LEU A 54 -2.26 -5.65 6.07
C LEU A 54 -3.48 -6.10 6.87
N ASP A 55 -4.70 -5.93 6.35
CA ASP A 55 -5.94 -6.26 7.07
C ASP A 55 -6.03 -7.76 7.39
N ARG A 56 -5.45 -8.62 6.55
CA ARG A 56 -5.33 -10.06 6.81
C ARG A 56 -4.21 -10.41 7.78
N GLU A 57 -3.17 -9.59 7.83
CA GLU A 57 -1.97 -9.86 8.61
C GLU A 57 -1.99 -9.20 9.99
N ILE A 58 -2.97 -8.37 10.31
CA ILE A 58 -3.09 -7.76 11.64
C ILE A 58 -4.02 -8.54 12.55
N THR A 59 -3.63 -8.63 13.82
CA THR A 59 -4.53 -9.00 14.91
C THR A 59 -4.61 -7.86 15.90
N TYR A 60 -5.84 -7.42 16.20
CA TYR A 60 -6.10 -6.30 17.10
C TYR A 60 -6.02 -6.74 18.56
N GLY A 61 -5.15 -6.10 19.33
CA GLY A 61 -5.15 -6.05 20.79
C GLY A 61 -5.73 -4.73 21.31
N SER A 62 -5.95 -4.63 22.62
CA SER A 62 -6.74 -3.55 23.23
C SER A 62 -6.23 -2.12 23.00
N ASN A 63 -5.00 -1.92 22.49
CA ASN A 63 -4.45 -0.62 22.04
C ASN A 63 -3.23 -0.80 21.09
N SER A 64 -3.07 -1.98 20.48
CA SER A 64 -1.90 -2.34 19.67
C SER A 64 -2.31 -3.35 18.60
N TYR A 65 -1.63 -3.33 17.47
CA TYR A 65 -1.75 -4.40 16.47
C TYR A 65 -0.49 -5.24 16.48
N VAL A 66 -0.65 -6.54 16.23
CA VAL A 66 0.46 -7.45 15.95
C VAL A 66 0.41 -7.79 14.47
N ILE A 67 1.55 -7.68 13.79
CA ILE A 67 1.71 -8.09 12.39
C ILE A 67 2.14 -9.56 12.37
N ASN A 68 1.25 -10.42 11.89
CA ASN A 68 1.42 -11.86 11.83
C ASN A 68 2.44 -12.29 10.76
N ARG A 69 2.36 -11.68 9.57
CA ARG A 69 3.31 -11.88 8.48
C ARG A 69 3.70 -10.53 7.89
N LYS A 70 5.00 -10.35 7.66
CA LYS A 70 5.55 -9.13 7.05
C LYS A 70 5.60 -9.30 5.53
N PRO A 71 5.55 -8.20 4.75
CA PRO A 71 5.83 -8.27 3.33
C PRO A 71 7.28 -8.72 3.10
N SER A 72 7.50 -9.47 2.03
CA SER A 72 8.82 -10.03 1.72
C SER A 72 9.70 -9.08 0.93
N ARG A 73 9.09 -8.24 0.08
CA ARG A 73 9.80 -7.32 -0.83
C ARG A 73 8.91 -6.18 -1.33
N GLN A 74 9.53 -5.29 -2.08
CA GLN A 74 8.89 -4.18 -2.79
C GLN A 74 8.88 -4.46 -4.29
N ARG A 75 7.89 -3.91 -5.00
CA ARG A 75 7.75 -4.00 -6.45
C ARG A 75 7.23 -2.68 -7.01
N GLU A 76 7.81 -2.22 -8.11
CA GLU A 76 7.29 -1.08 -8.88
C GLU A 76 6.03 -1.50 -9.66
N VAL A 77 5.00 -0.67 -9.58
CA VAL A 77 3.70 -0.85 -10.20
C VAL A 77 3.35 0.39 -10.99
N PHE A 78 3.17 0.21 -12.30
CA PHE A 78 2.74 1.26 -13.20
C PHE A 78 1.23 1.22 -13.36
N VAL A 79 0.55 2.26 -12.87
CA VAL A 79 -0.92 2.35 -12.93
C VAL A 79 -1.34 3.62 -13.65
N ASN A 80 -2.53 3.61 -14.25
CA ASN A 80 -3.09 4.86 -14.75
C ASN A 80 -3.41 5.75 -13.55
N ALA A 81 -2.92 6.99 -13.54
CA ALA A 81 -3.13 7.88 -12.40
C ALA A 81 -4.61 8.13 -12.10
N LYS A 82 -5.46 8.10 -13.14
CA LYS A 82 -6.92 8.25 -12.99
C LYS A 82 -7.58 7.12 -12.21
N ASP A 83 -6.92 5.96 -12.13
CA ASP A 83 -7.42 4.78 -11.42
C ASP A 83 -7.07 4.88 -9.93
N ILE A 84 -6.20 5.80 -9.52
CA ILE A 84 -5.93 6.08 -8.11
C ILE A 84 -7.09 6.92 -7.57
N VAL A 85 -7.91 6.32 -6.71
CA VAL A 85 -9.09 6.98 -6.14
C VAL A 85 -8.80 7.59 -4.77
N MET A 86 -7.78 7.09 -4.05
CA MET A 86 -7.39 7.60 -2.75
C MET A 86 -5.92 7.30 -2.46
N VAL A 87 -5.24 8.25 -1.85
CA VAL A 87 -3.94 8.07 -1.21
C VAL A 87 -4.08 8.54 0.23
N GLN A 88 -3.76 7.68 1.19
CA GLN A 88 -3.84 7.95 2.61
C GLN A 88 -2.45 7.85 3.24
N GLU A 89 -2.10 8.81 4.09
CA GLU A 89 -0.89 8.74 4.91
C GLU A 89 -0.99 7.60 5.91
N ALA A 90 0.10 6.86 6.07
CA ALA A 90 0.25 5.82 7.07
C ALA A 90 1.56 5.99 7.84
N ASP A 91 1.59 5.48 9.06
CA ASP A 91 2.77 5.41 9.90
C ASP A 91 2.77 4.05 10.61
N ILE A 92 3.12 3.00 9.86
CA ILE A 92 3.05 1.62 10.34
C ILE A 92 4.43 0.99 10.23
N ASP A 93 5.12 0.93 11.37
CA ASP A 93 6.39 0.22 11.48
C ASP A 93 6.16 -1.29 11.34
N LEU A 94 6.93 -1.92 10.45
CA LEU A 94 6.93 -3.38 10.25
C LEU A 94 8.06 -4.07 11.01
N ASP A 95 8.94 -3.33 11.66
CA ASP A 95 10.06 -3.88 12.43
C ASP A 95 9.64 -4.13 13.89
N ASP A 96 10.01 -5.28 14.43
CA ASP A 96 9.80 -5.58 15.86
C ASP A 96 10.91 -4.88 16.63
N ARG A 97 10.61 -3.75 17.27
CA ARG A 97 11.53 -3.14 18.24
C ARG A 97 11.38 -3.79 19.61
#